data_AF-A0A550IG79-F1
#
_entry.id   AF-A0A550IG79-F1
#
_cell.length_a   1.000
_cell.length_b   1.000
_cell.length_c   1.000
_cell.angle_alpha   90.00
_cell.angle_beta   90.00
_cell.angle_gamma   90.00
#
_symmetry.space_group_name_H-M   'P 1'
#
loop_
_entity.id
_entity.type
_entity.pdbx_description
1 polymer ?
#
loop_
_entity_poly.entity_id
_entity_poly.type
_entity_poly.pdbx_seq_one_letter_code
_entity_poly.pdbx_strand_id
1 'polypeptide(L)'
;MDGQGEMVNLGKLALVTGYVVVEPGARGRTLVDSDGTYYGTAPAAIVDLKAAVRYVRANKGRIPGNTDRIVSSGTSAGGALSALLGASGDSPLYDKYLKELGAADASDAVFASGDWCPITDLEHADMAYEWNWGANKLSSGSLVDRTVSRELSTAFADYQASLKLKAKGFGAVTARNLDEYMVKTYLEPSATKYLAALSNSDRATYLAANTFITWSGGRAAFSWADFLTHVGARKKDTPAFDAFDLSSGENNLFGTGTTKARHFTLYSLRHEGSTSARLPGDLPAKLDLMNPMHFIEKRNPARSKHWWIRVGTKDSDTSLSVVGNLALSLENLGDDVDAFMYWDGGHGSNEDPADFMAWIAKVTGYRKRSAK
;
A
#
# COMPACT_ATOMS: atom_id res chain seq x y z
N MET A 1 3.48 -1.31 -18.43
CA MET A 1 4.75 -1.43 -19.18
C MET A 1 4.66 -0.54 -20.41
N ASP A 2 5.76 0.00 -20.91
CA ASP A 2 5.72 0.66 -22.22
C ASP A 2 5.49 -0.36 -23.35
N GLY A 3 5.36 0.10 -24.60
CA GLY A 3 5.20 -0.78 -25.76
C GLY A 3 6.37 -1.75 -26.01
N GLN A 4 7.41 -1.73 -25.16
CA GLN A 4 8.60 -2.58 -25.21
C GLN A 4 8.71 -3.50 -23.98
N GLY A 5 7.77 -3.45 -23.04
CA GLY A 5 7.79 -4.31 -21.86
C GLY A 5 8.69 -3.80 -20.73
N GLU A 6 9.12 -2.53 -20.74
CA GLU A 6 9.85 -1.95 -19.60
C GLU A 6 8.89 -1.33 -18.58
N MET A 7 9.32 -1.29 -17.31
CA MET A 7 8.59 -0.54 -16.28
C MET A 7 8.59 0.95 -16.62
N VAL A 8 7.39 1.54 -16.67
CA VAL A 8 7.23 2.96 -16.99
C VAL A 8 7.85 3.81 -15.89
N ASN A 9 8.86 4.60 -16.25
CA ASN A 9 9.45 5.58 -15.34
C ASN A 9 8.49 6.77 -15.17
N LEU A 10 7.78 6.81 -14.04
CA LEU A 10 6.79 7.85 -13.74
C LEU A 10 7.41 9.26 -13.70
N GLY A 11 8.67 9.40 -13.23
CA GLY A 11 9.37 10.69 -13.22
C GLY A 11 9.60 11.23 -14.64
N LYS A 12 10.12 10.39 -15.54
CA LYS A 12 10.29 10.76 -16.97
C LYS A 12 8.94 11.09 -17.61
N LEU A 13 7.91 10.28 -17.35
CA LEU A 13 6.57 10.54 -17.86
C LEU A 13 6.01 11.88 -17.33
N ALA A 14 6.20 12.17 -16.05
CA ALA A 14 5.77 13.41 -15.42
C ALA A 14 6.47 14.64 -16.04
N LEU A 15 7.77 14.55 -16.32
CA LEU A 15 8.52 15.60 -17.01
C LEU A 15 7.93 15.89 -18.40
N VAL A 16 7.66 14.87 -19.21
CA VAL A 16 7.12 15.08 -20.57
C VAL A 16 5.67 15.59 -20.55
N THR A 17 4.91 15.33 -19.47
CA THR A 17 3.57 15.88 -19.27
C THR A 17 3.57 17.31 -18.70
N GLY A 18 4.75 17.85 -18.36
CA GLY A 18 4.93 19.23 -17.91
C GLY A 18 4.89 19.42 -16.39
N TYR A 19 5.11 18.35 -15.63
CA TYR A 19 5.26 18.42 -14.18
C TYR A 19 6.72 18.62 -13.77
N VAL A 20 6.91 19.26 -12.63
CA VAL A 20 8.20 19.32 -11.96
C VAL A 20 8.37 18.04 -11.15
N VAL A 21 9.53 17.41 -11.27
CA VAL A 21 9.85 16.17 -10.57
C VAL A 21 10.91 16.45 -9.52
N VAL A 22 10.65 16.00 -8.30
CA VAL A 22 11.57 16.05 -7.17
C VAL A 22 11.74 14.63 -6.66
N GLU A 23 12.96 14.10 -6.73
CA GLU A 23 13.30 12.74 -6.30
C GLU A 23 14.22 12.81 -5.06
N PRO A 24 13.66 12.93 -3.85
CA PRO A 24 14.46 12.98 -2.63
C PRO A 24 15.05 11.60 -2.31
N GLY A 25 16.28 11.59 -1.79
CA GLY A 25 16.80 10.41 -1.09
C GLY A 25 16.12 10.23 0.27
N ALA A 26 15.89 8.99 0.67
CA ALA A 26 15.39 8.64 2.00
C ALA A 26 16.25 7.52 2.60
N ARG A 27 16.49 7.58 3.91
CA ARG A 27 17.18 6.53 4.65
C ARG A 27 16.38 5.23 4.61
N GLY A 28 17.10 4.12 4.72
CA GLY A 28 16.52 2.77 4.74
C GLY A 28 17.07 1.93 5.88
N ARG A 29 16.30 0.91 6.28
CA ARG A 29 16.54 0.04 7.45
C ARG A 29 17.91 -0.66 7.52
N THR A 30 18.63 -0.76 6.41
CA THR A 30 19.95 -1.38 6.32
C THR A 30 21.11 -0.42 6.59
N LEU A 31 20.84 0.88 6.76
CA LEU A 31 21.86 1.88 7.04
C LEU A 31 22.34 1.76 8.49
N VAL A 32 23.66 1.57 8.63
CA VAL A 32 24.36 1.37 9.90
C VAL A 32 25.58 2.27 9.93
N ASP A 33 25.83 2.94 11.05
CA ASP A 33 27.02 3.77 11.25
C ASP A 33 28.24 2.95 11.71
N SER A 34 29.37 3.63 11.97
CA SER A 34 30.60 2.97 12.42
C SER A 34 30.47 2.28 13.77
N ASP A 35 29.50 2.69 14.59
CA ASP A 35 29.29 2.16 15.94
C ASP A 35 28.29 0.97 15.92
N GLY A 36 27.81 0.59 14.73
CA GLY A 36 26.83 -0.48 14.57
C GLY A 36 25.39 -0.02 14.81
N THR A 37 25.13 1.30 14.89
CA THR A 37 23.80 1.85 15.14
C THR A 37 23.00 1.94 13.84
N TYR A 38 21.80 1.36 13.85
CA TYR A 38 20.85 1.39 12.74
C TYR A 38 20.11 2.72 12.69
N TYR A 39 20.57 3.66 11.86
CA TYR A 39 20.05 5.04 11.78
C TYR A 39 19.00 5.26 10.66
N GLY A 40 18.68 4.22 9.89
CA GLY A 40 17.64 4.24 8.85
C GLY A 40 16.40 3.38 9.15
N THR A 41 16.27 2.86 10.37
CA THR A 41 15.07 2.14 10.84
C THR A 41 13.90 3.09 11.07
N ALA A 42 12.69 2.56 11.26
CA ALA A 42 11.51 3.38 11.46
C ALA A 42 11.67 4.38 12.62
N PRO A 43 11.28 5.67 12.46
CA PRO A 43 10.53 6.24 11.32
C PRO A 43 11.40 7.00 10.29
N ALA A 44 12.69 6.71 10.16
CA ALA A 44 13.64 7.56 9.42
C ALA A 44 13.20 7.90 7.97
N ALA A 45 12.75 6.92 7.20
CA ALA A 45 12.36 7.11 5.80
C ALA A 45 11.21 8.13 5.64
N ILE A 46 10.13 8.01 6.43
CA ILE A 46 9.00 8.96 6.35
C ILE A 46 9.40 10.35 6.85
N VAL A 47 10.27 10.43 7.88
CA VAL A 47 10.78 11.72 8.36
C VAL A 47 11.61 12.42 7.28
N ASP A 48 12.47 11.69 6.55
CA ASP A 48 13.26 12.27 5.45
C ASP A 48 12.35 12.79 4.33
N LEU A 49 11.33 12.03 3.95
CA LEU A 49 10.38 12.45 2.93
C LEU A 49 9.55 13.66 3.36
N LYS A 50 9.11 13.72 4.62
CA LYS A 50 8.46 14.91 5.19
C LYS A 50 9.39 16.13 5.15
N ALA A 51 10.66 15.97 5.55
CA ALA A 51 11.65 17.03 5.47
C ALA A 51 11.86 17.51 4.02
N ALA A 52 11.82 16.60 3.03
CA ALA A 52 11.88 16.95 1.62
C ALA A 52 10.67 17.78 1.17
N VAL A 53 9.45 17.43 1.61
CA VAL A 53 8.25 18.24 1.35
C VAL A 53 8.40 19.64 1.96
N ARG A 54 8.88 19.74 3.21
CA ARG A 54 9.15 21.03 3.86
C ARG A 54 10.18 21.85 3.09
N TYR A 55 11.25 21.22 2.61
CA TYR A 55 12.26 21.88 1.77
C TYR A 55 11.67 22.45 0.48
N VAL A 56 10.84 21.66 -0.23
CA VAL A 56 10.17 22.11 -1.46
C VAL A 56 9.28 23.32 -1.16
N ARG A 57 8.49 23.26 -0.08
CA ARG A 57 7.61 24.37 0.32
C ARG A 57 8.37 25.63 0.75
N ALA A 58 9.42 25.49 1.54
CA ALA A 58 10.26 26.61 1.99
C ALA A 58 10.96 27.33 0.82
N ASN A 59 11.15 26.63 -0.30
CA ASN A 59 11.74 27.19 -1.52
C ASN A 59 10.70 27.60 -2.57
N LYS A 60 9.46 27.91 -2.14
CA LYS A 60 8.43 28.51 -3.01
C LYS A 60 8.98 29.74 -3.74
N GLY A 61 8.80 29.78 -5.06
CA GLY A 61 9.33 30.84 -5.94
C GLY A 61 10.79 30.67 -6.36
N ARG A 62 11.53 29.70 -5.78
CA ARG A 62 12.88 29.30 -6.22
C ARG A 62 12.86 28.00 -7.00
N ILE A 63 12.05 27.04 -6.56
CA ILE A 63 11.78 25.80 -7.29
C ILE A 63 10.62 26.05 -8.27
N PRO A 64 10.73 25.63 -9.55
CA PRO A 64 9.61 25.71 -10.49
C PRO A 64 8.38 24.93 -9.99
N GLY A 65 7.21 25.30 -10.51
CA GLY A 65 5.94 24.63 -10.18
C GLY A 65 5.24 25.22 -8.95
N ASN A 66 4.14 24.58 -8.56
CA ASN A 66 3.31 25.02 -7.44
C ASN A 66 3.57 24.13 -6.22
N THR A 67 4.22 24.68 -5.21
CA THR A 67 4.55 23.95 -3.97
C THR A 67 3.33 23.62 -3.10
N ASP A 68 2.14 24.15 -3.45
CA ASP A 68 0.84 23.77 -2.86
C ASP A 68 0.14 22.63 -3.65
N ARG A 69 0.81 22.04 -4.65
CA ARG A 69 0.32 20.96 -5.52
C ARG A 69 1.30 19.79 -5.60
N ILE A 70 1.90 19.42 -4.47
CA ILE A 70 2.82 18.29 -4.36
C ILE A 70 2.02 16.98 -4.43
N VAL A 71 2.37 16.10 -5.36
CA VAL A 71 1.82 14.74 -5.46
C VAL A 71 2.93 13.76 -5.11
N SER A 72 2.77 12.99 -4.02
CA SER A 72 3.70 11.90 -3.72
C SER A 72 3.38 10.69 -4.58
N SER A 73 4.39 9.88 -4.90
CA SER A 73 4.16 8.59 -5.52
C SER A 73 5.20 7.56 -5.07
N GLY A 74 4.81 6.28 -5.08
CA GLY A 74 5.72 5.19 -4.83
C GLY A 74 5.11 3.81 -5.02
N THR A 75 5.98 2.81 -5.06
CA THR A 75 5.62 1.40 -5.25
C THR A 75 6.07 0.58 -4.03
N SER A 76 5.29 -0.42 -3.61
CA SER A 76 5.64 -1.34 -2.52
C SER A 76 5.81 -0.59 -1.18
N ALA A 77 6.94 -0.74 -0.49
CA ALA A 77 7.30 0.08 0.67
C ALA A 77 7.32 1.60 0.35
N GLY A 78 7.68 1.99 -0.88
CA GLY A 78 7.55 3.36 -1.34
C GLY A 78 6.09 3.80 -1.50
N GLY A 79 5.20 2.88 -1.90
CA GLY A 79 3.75 3.11 -1.93
C GLY A 79 3.18 3.31 -0.53
N ALA A 80 3.67 2.53 0.45
CA ALA A 80 3.32 2.74 1.85
C ALA A 80 3.78 4.12 2.36
N LEU A 81 4.99 4.55 2.00
CA LEU A 81 5.49 5.89 2.34
C LEU A 81 4.70 7.02 1.64
N SER A 82 4.26 6.82 0.39
CA SER A 82 3.39 7.77 -0.30
C SER A 82 2.02 7.88 0.38
N ALA A 83 1.39 6.74 0.70
CA ALA A 83 0.12 6.71 1.44
C ALA A 83 0.27 7.36 2.82
N LEU A 84 1.39 7.12 3.51
CA LEU A 84 1.70 7.69 4.81
C LEU A 84 1.96 9.20 4.74
N LEU A 85 2.66 9.71 3.72
CA LEU A 85 2.77 11.15 3.48
C LEU A 85 1.38 11.78 3.28
N GLY A 86 0.54 11.15 2.45
CA GLY A 86 -0.84 11.54 2.23
C GLY A 86 -1.65 11.58 3.52
N ALA A 87 -1.50 10.59 4.39
CA ALA A 87 -2.33 10.44 5.58
C ALA A 87 -1.89 11.34 6.75
N SER A 88 -0.59 11.60 6.86
CA SER A 88 0.05 12.14 8.06
C SER A 88 0.52 13.59 7.93
N GLY A 89 0.09 14.32 6.90
CA GLY A 89 0.47 15.73 6.69
C GLY A 89 0.31 16.57 7.96
N ASP A 90 1.33 17.36 8.28
CA ASP A 90 1.40 18.27 9.44
C ASP A 90 1.12 17.62 10.80
N SER A 91 1.28 16.30 10.90
CA SER A 91 1.09 15.59 12.17
C SER A 91 2.18 15.96 13.18
N PRO A 92 1.82 16.39 14.40
CA PRO A 92 2.79 16.74 15.43
C PRO A 92 3.60 15.55 15.95
N LEU A 93 3.18 14.32 15.64
CA LEU A 93 3.94 13.10 16.01
C LEU A 93 5.35 13.10 15.40
N TYR A 94 5.58 13.84 14.31
CA TYR A 94 6.88 13.93 13.64
C TYR A 94 7.73 15.14 14.07
N ASP A 95 7.19 16.08 14.86
CA ASP A 95 7.85 17.37 15.16
C ASP A 95 9.22 17.21 15.80
N LYS A 96 9.35 16.28 16.77
CA LYS A 96 10.63 16.01 17.42
C LYS A 96 11.68 15.57 16.40
N TYR A 97 11.33 14.64 15.52
CA TYR A 97 12.24 14.08 14.52
C TYR A 97 12.63 15.11 13.46
N LEU A 98 11.67 15.92 13.00
CA LEU A 98 11.90 16.96 12.00
C LEU A 98 12.75 18.10 12.56
N LYS A 99 12.55 18.46 13.84
CA LYS A 99 13.40 19.42 14.55
C LYS A 99 14.82 18.90 14.73
N GLU A 100 14.99 17.63 15.11
CA GLU A 100 16.30 17.00 15.28
C GLU A 100 17.10 16.96 13.96
N LEU A 101 16.44 16.72 12.83
CA LEU A 101 17.07 16.80 11.50
C LEU A 101 17.36 18.22 11.02
N GLY A 102 16.82 19.25 11.67
CA GLY A 102 16.89 20.63 11.17
C GLY A 102 16.08 20.84 9.88
N ALA A 103 14.96 20.14 9.74
CA ALA A 103 14.06 20.32 8.60
C ALA A 103 13.56 21.77 8.53
N ALA A 104 13.30 22.26 7.32
CA ALA A 104 12.77 23.60 7.11
C ALA A 104 11.44 23.82 7.86
N ASP A 105 11.21 25.03 8.36
CA ASP A 105 9.95 25.40 9.01
C ASP A 105 8.87 25.68 7.95
N ALA A 106 8.21 24.61 7.50
CA ALA A 106 7.13 24.63 6.53
C ALA A 106 6.21 23.41 6.74
N SER A 107 5.03 23.43 6.12
CA SER A 107 4.11 22.28 6.10
C SER A 107 4.74 21.06 5.40
N ASP A 108 4.39 19.86 5.84
CA ASP A 108 4.70 18.60 5.16
C ASP A 108 3.46 17.89 4.59
N ALA A 109 2.31 18.57 4.56
CA ALA A 109 1.13 18.09 3.87
C ALA A 109 1.32 18.07 2.34
N VAL A 110 0.89 16.98 1.71
CA VAL A 110 0.87 16.80 0.25
C VAL A 110 -0.54 16.98 -0.30
N PHE A 111 -0.64 17.41 -1.56
CA PHE A 111 -1.93 17.66 -2.22
C PHE A 111 -2.63 16.35 -2.58
N ALA A 112 -1.90 15.38 -3.14
CA ALA A 112 -2.40 14.09 -3.58
C ALA A 112 -1.36 12.97 -3.33
N SER A 113 -1.79 11.71 -3.29
CA SER A 113 -0.89 10.54 -3.22
C SER A 113 -1.16 9.54 -4.35
N GLY A 114 -0.10 8.91 -4.84
CA GLY A 114 -0.11 7.83 -5.81
C GLY A 114 0.55 6.58 -5.25
N ASP A 115 -0.25 5.59 -4.89
CA ASP A 115 0.13 4.50 -4.01
C ASP A 115 -0.02 3.17 -4.75
N TRP A 116 1.09 2.69 -5.34
CA TRP A 116 1.11 1.38 -6.02
C TRP A 116 1.54 0.29 -5.03
N CYS A 117 0.70 -0.75 -4.92
CA CYS A 117 0.84 -1.92 -4.05
C CYS A 117 1.43 -1.57 -2.67
N PRO A 118 0.84 -0.60 -1.93
CA PRO A 118 1.39 -0.11 -0.67
C PRO A 118 1.52 -1.24 0.36
N ILE A 119 2.75 -1.55 0.77
CA ILE A 119 3.05 -2.52 1.83
C ILE A 119 2.93 -1.81 3.19
N THR A 120 1.70 -1.63 3.63
CA THR A 120 1.33 -0.83 4.80
C THR A 120 0.55 -1.65 5.82
N ASP A 121 0.20 -1.04 6.97
CA ASP A 121 -0.62 -1.67 8.01
C ASP A 121 0.04 -2.95 8.58
N LEU A 122 1.36 -2.85 8.78
CA LEU A 122 2.26 -4.00 8.99
C LEU A 122 1.87 -4.83 10.21
N GLU A 123 1.43 -4.19 11.30
CA GLU A 123 1.03 -4.86 12.54
C GLU A 123 -0.26 -5.71 12.40
N HIS A 124 -1.02 -5.52 11.32
CA HIS A 124 -2.18 -6.34 10.96
C HIS A 124 -1.96 -7.15 9.67
N ALA A 125 -0.84 -6.95 8.98
CA ALA A 125 -0.59 -7.50 7.66
C ALA A 125 -0.47 -9.03 7.67
N ASP A 126 0.04 -9.64 8.74
CA ASP A 126 0.05 -11.09 8.92
C ASP A 126 -1.37 -11.68 8.95
N MET A 127 -2.27 -11.05 9.70
CA MET A 127 -3.68 -11.45 9.79
C MET A 127 -4.34 -11.33 8.42
N ALA A 128 -4.14 -10.19 7.75
CA ALA A 128 -4.69 -9.93 6.43
C ALA A 128 -4.16 -10.90 5.36
N TYR A 129 -2.87 -11.27 5.45
CA TYR A 129 -2.23 -12.22 4.54
C TYR A 129 -2.84 -13.60 4.67
N GLU A 130 -3.06 -14.08 5.89
CA GLU A 130 -3.68 -15.39 6.11
C GLU A 130 -5.18 -15.41 5.80
N TRP A 131 -5.90 -14.30 5.97
CA TRP A 131 -7.27 -14.19 5.46
C TRP A 131 -7.33 -14.31 3.93
N ASN A 132 -6.42 -13.64 3.20
CA ASN A 132 -6.47 -13.61 1.74
C ASN A 132 -5.84 -14.85 1.09
N TRP A 133 -4.67 -15.27 1.56
CA TRP A 133 -3.82 -16.27 0.90
C TRP A 133 -3.65 -17.55 1.73
N GLY A 134 -4.34 -17.67 2.87
CA GLY A 134 -4.20 -18.81 3.78
C GLY A 134 -4.53 -20.16 3.15
N ALA A 135 -5.32 -20.21 2.06
CA ALA A 135 -5.62 -21.45 1.33
C ALA A 135 -4.57 -21.79 0.25
N ASN A 136 -3.79 -20.80 -0.20
CA ASN A 136 -2.83 -20.96 -1.29
C ASN A 136 -1.58 -21.71 -0.83
N LYS A 137 -1.03 -22.52 -1.73
CA LYS A 137 0.24 -23.24 -1.50
C LYS A 137 1.43 -22.31 -1.73
N LEU A 138 2.54 -22.60 -1.07
CA LEU A 138 3.85 -22.04 -1.45
C LEU A 138 4.22 -22.50 -2.87
N SER A 139 5.19 -21.82 -3.50
CA SER A 139 5.73 -22.23 -4.80
C SER A 139 6.33 -23.64 -4.80
N SER A 140 6.72 -24.16 -3.63
CA SER A 140 7.15 -25.55 -3.42
C SER A 140 6.01 -26.58 -3.51
N GLY A 141 4.75 -26.14 -3.58
CA GLY A 141 3.56 -26.99 -3.55
C GLY A 141 3.10 -27.39 -2.15
N SER A 142 3.84 -27.00 -1.11
CA SER A 142 3.49 -27.26 0.30
C SER A 142 2.53 -26.19 0.84
N LEU A 143 1.73 -26.56 1.83
CA LEU A 143 0.98 -25.59 2.63
C LEU A 143 1.89 -25.02 3.72
N VAL A 144 1.63 -23.78 4.13
CA VAL A 144 2.22 -23.18 5.34
C VAL A 144 1.68 -23.87 6.60
N ASP A 145 2.24 -23.53 7.77
CA ASP A 145 1.69 -24.00 9.06
C ASP A 145 0.20 -23.65 9.18
N ARG A 146 -0.63 -24.69 9.24
CA ARG A 146 -2.10 -24.56 9.22
C ARG A 146 -2.67 -24.04 10.54
N THR A 147 -1.96 -24.22 11.64
CA THR A 147 -2.36 -23.71 12.95
C THR A 147 -2.14 -22.21 12.97
N VAL A 148 -0.93 -21.76 12.63
CA VAL A 148 -0.56 -20.34 12.58
C VAL A 148 -1.44 -19.58 11.59
N SER A 149 -1.62 -20.13 10.38
CA SER A 149 -2.49 -19.55 9.36
C SER A 149 -3.93 -19.36 9.85
N ARG A 150 -4.49 -20.36 10.56
CA ARG A 150 -5.87 -20.28 11.09
C ARG A 150 -6.00 -19.26 12.21
N GLU A 151 -5.03 -19.19 13.12
CA GLU A 151 -5.05 -18.24 14.23
C GLU A 151 -5.00 -16.79 13.74
N LEU A 152 -4.07 -16.49 12.83
CA LEU A 152 -3.94 -15.17 12.20
C LEU A 152 -5.18 -14.79 11.38
N SER A 153 -5.70 -15.73 10.57
CA SER A 153 -6.93 -15.52 9.81
C SER A 153 -8.16 -15.28 10.70
N THR A 154 -8.21 -15.93 11.87
CA THR A 154 -9.28 -15.70 12.86
C THR A 154 -9.14 -14.31 13.50
N ALA A 155 -7.94 -13.91 13.89
CA ALA A 155 -7.67 -12.60 14.47
C ALA A 155 -7.99 -11.45 13.49
N PHE A 156 -7.85 -11.69 12.18
CA PHE A 156 -8.25 -10.72 11.15
C PHE A 156 -9.73 -10.31 11.26
N ALA A 157 -10.62 -11.20 11.68
CA ALA A 157 -12.05 -10.89 11.77
C ALA A 157 -12.34 -9.75 12.75
N ASP A 158 -11.66 -9.74 13.90
CA ASP A 158 -11.79 -8.69 14.91
C ASP A 158 -11.16 -7.38 14.42
N TYR A 159 -10.00 -7.46 13.77
CA TYR A 159 -9.36 -6.31 13.15
C TYR A 159 -10.28 -5.66 12.10
N GLN A 160 -10.77 -6.43 11.13
CA GLN A 160 -11.68 -5.94 10.08
C GLN A 160 -12.94 -5.27 10.67
N ALA A 161 -13.51 -5.84 11.72
CA ALA A 161 -14.67 -5.26 12.40
C ALA A 161 -14.32 -3.93 13.11
N SER A 162 -13.12 -3.82 13.68
CA SER A 162 -12.65 -2.62 14.38
C SER A 162 -12.50 -1.40 13.48
N LEU A 163 -12.23 -1.60 12.18
CA LEU A 163 -12.15 -0.54 11.17
C LEU A 163 -13.50 0.16 10.93
N LYS A 164 -14.63 -0.48 11.27
CA LYS A 164 -16.00 0.07 11.16
C LYS A 164 -16.35 0.59 9.76
N LEU A 165 -15.79 -0.06 8.73
CA LEU A 165 -15.97 0.34 7.33
C LEU A 165 -17.37 0.06 6.83
N LYS A 166 -17.86 0.95 5.97
CA LYS A 166 -19.15 0.82 5.29
C LYS A 166 -19.02 1.02 3.80
N ALA A 167 -19.52 0.07 3.02
CA ALA A 167 -19.55 0.16 1.57
C ALA A 167 -20.99 0.24 1.04
N LYS A 168 -21.20 1.05 0.01
CA LYS A 168 -22.51 1.20 -0.65
C LYS A 168 -22.94 -0.15 -1.24
N GLY A 169 -24.14 -0.61 -0.88
CA GLY A 169 -24.66 -1.92 -1.31
C GLY A 169 -24.25 -3.10 -0.43
N PHE A 170 -23.27 -2.94 0.46
CA PHE A 170 -22.77 -3.98 1.37
C PHE A 170 -23.06 -3.70 2.85
N GLY A 171 -23.37 -2.46 3.21
CA GLY A 171 -23.54 -2.06 4.60
C GLY A 171 -22.19 -2.08 5.33
N ALA A 172 -22.14 -2.63 6.54
CA ALA A 172 -20.88 -2.82 7.25
C ALA A 172 -20.03 -3.89 6.56
N VAL A 173 -18.77 -3.58 6.30
CA VAL A 173 -17.80 -4.53 5.72
C VAL A 173 -17.05 -5.20 6.86
N THR A 174 -17.28 -6.50 7.02
CA THR A 174 -16.67 -7.37 8.03
C THR A 174 -16.01 -8.56 7.33
N ALA A 175 -15.23 -9.37 8.04
CA ALA A 175 -14.64 -10.57 7.43
C ALA A 175 -15.66 -11.55 6.83
N ARG A 176 -16.96 -11.45 7.16
CA ARG A 176 -18.03 -12.32 6.63
C ARG A 176 -18.48 -11.97 5.20
N ASN A 177 -18.26 -10.73 4.76
CA ASN A 177 -18.68 -10.24 3.45
C ASN A 177 -17.55 -9.49 2.71
N LEU A 178 -16.33 -9.48 3.27
CA LEU A 178 -15.19 -8.81 2.67
C LEU A 178 -14.81 -9.47 1.35
N ASP A 179 -14.85 -10.79 1.26
CA ASP A 179 -14.59 -11.54 0.03
C ASP A 179 -15.55 -11.15 -1.10
N GLU A 180 -16.85 -11.12 -0.84
CA GLU A 180 -17.86 -10.68 -1.81
C GLU A 180 -17.65 -9.22 -2.21
N TYR A 181 -17.39 -8.34 -1.23
CA TYR A 181 -17.06 -6.94 -1.49
C TYR A 181 -15.84 -6.82 -2.42
N MET A 182 -14.75 -7.53 -2.13
CA MET A 182 -13.54 -7.49 -2.96
C MET A 182 -13.80 -7.99 -4.38
N VAL A 183 -14.54 -9.09 -4.53
CA VAL A 183 -14.93 -9.64 -5.84
C VAL A 183 -15.74 -8.62 -6.64
N LYS A 184 -16.81 -8.07 -6.05
CA LYS A 184 -17.76 -7.21 -6.75
C LYS A 184 -17.23 -5.80 -7.00
N THR A 185 -16.43 -5.26 -6.09
CA THR A 185 -15.92 -3.89 -6.18
C THR A 185 -14.65 -3.80 -7.02
N TYR A 186 -13.76 -4.80 -6.95
CA TYR A 186 -12.45 -4.72 -7.58
C TYR A 186 -12.19 -5.80 -8.64
N LEU A 187 -12.42 -7.07 -8.31
CA LEU A 187 -11.93 -8.17 -9.14
C LEU A 187 -12.77 -8.39 -10.41
N GLU A 188 -14.10 -8.47 -10.31
CA GLU A 188 -14.99 -8.62 -11.47
C GLU A 188 -14.89 -7.42 -12.43
N PRO A 189 -14.92 -6.16 -11.97
CA PRO A 189 -14.71 -5.01 -12.84
C PRO A 189 -13.35 -5.03 -13.54
N SER A 190 -12.30 -5.45 -12.83
CA SER A 190 -10.96 -5.53 -13.39
C SER A 190 -10.82 -6.62 -14.46
N ALA A 191 -11.24 -7.84 -14.15
CA ALA A 191 -11.29 -8.94 -15.12
C ALA A 191 -12.13 -8.56 -16.34
N THR A 192 -13.25 -7.87 -16.11
CA THR A 192 -14.10 -7.38 -17.20
C THR A 192 -13.36 -6.39 -18.10
N LYS A 193 -12.68 -5.39 -17.51
CA LYS A 193 -11.88 -4.42 -18.27
C LYS A 193 -10.79 -5.11 -19.08
N TYR A 194 -10.08 -6.06 -18.48
CA TYR A 194 -9.04 -6.86 -19.14
C TYR A 194 -9.59 -7.66 -20.33
N LEU A 195 -10.63 -8.47 -20.10
CA LEU A 195 -11.22 -9.32 -21.14
C LEU A 195 -11.85 -8.52 -22.27
N ALA A 196 -12.46 -7.38 -21.97
CA ALA A 196 -13.06 -6.49 -22.97
C ALA A 196 -12.00 -5.85 -23.88
N ALA A 197 -10.78 -5.63 -23.39
CA ALA A 197 -9.67 -5.09 -24.16
C ALA A 197 -9.02 -6.13 -25.10
N LEU A 198 -9.19 -7.42 -24.82
CA LEU A 198 -8.68 -8.50 -25.68
C LEU A 198 -9.45 -8.59 -27.01
N SER A 199 -8.74 -9.02 -28.06
CA SER A 199 -9.37 -9.45 -29.31
C SER A 199 -10.33 -10.63 -29.05
N ASN A 200 -11.29 -10.85 -29.94
CA ASN A 200 -12.25 -11.96 -29.77
C ASN A 200 -11.54 -13.33 -29.68
N SER A 201 -10.45 -13.52 -30.44
CA SER A 201 -9.67 -14.77 -30.45
C SER A 201 -8.88 -14.95 -29.14
N ASP A 202 -8.22 -13.90 -28.67
CA ASP A 202 -7.43 -13.97 -27.43
C ASP A 202 -8.34 -14.16 -26.22
N ARG A 203 -9.51 -13.49 -26.22
CA ARG A 203 -10.52 -13.66 -25.17
C ARG A 203 -11.06 -15.09 -25.14
N ALA A 204 -11.38 -15.67 -26.29
CA ALA A 204 -11.84 -17.06 -26.37
C ALA A 204 -10.78 -18.03 -25.84
N THR A 205 -9.52 -17.81 -26.19
CA THR A 205 -8.38 -18.62 -25.70
C THR A 205 -8.21 -18.47 -24.19
N TYR A 206 -8.26 -17.25 -23.67
CA TYR A 206 -8.15 -16.97 -22.24
C TYR A 206 -9.28 -17.62 -21.44
N LEU A 207 -10.53 -17.49 -21.89
CA LEU A 207 -11.69 -18.08 -21.23
C LEU A 207 -11.68 -19.62 -21.29
N ALA A 208 -11.14 -20.21 -22.37
CA ALA A 208 -10.94 -21.66 -22.46
C ALA A 208 -9.91 -22.17 -21.45
N ALA A 209 -8.87 -21.38 -21.15
CA ALA A 209 -7.87 -21.70 -20.12
C ALA A 209 -8.37 -21.42 -18.69
N ASN A 210 -9.32 -20.49 -18.53
CA ASN A 210 -9.82 -20.01 -17.24
C ASN A 210 -11.33 -20.26 -17.12
N THR A 211 -11.73 -21.53 -17.17
CA THR A 211 -13.15 -21.96 -17.24
C THR A 211 -13.98 -21.60 -16.01
N PHE A 212 -13.33 -21.19 -14.92
CA PHE A 212 -14.01 -20.67 -13.73
C PHE A 212 -14.67 -19.29 -13.96
N ILE A 213 -14.24 -18.56 -14.99
CA ILE A 213 -14.80 -17.25 -15.33
C ILE A 213 -16.06 -17.44 -16.16
N THR A 214 -17.20 -17.02 -15.61
CA THR A 214 -18.42 -16.86 -16.40
C THR A 214 -18.35 -15.53 -17.14
N TRP A 215 -18.31 -15.58 -18.47
CA TRP A 215 -18.38 -14.39 -19.34
C TRP A 215 -19.76 -14.26 -19.97
N SER A 216 -20.55 -13.27 -19.53
CA SER A 216 -21.91 -13.04 -20.04
C SER A 216 -22.24 -11.56 -20.09
N GLY A 217 -22.93 -11.13 -21.16
CA GLY A 217 -23.33 -9.73 -21.34
C GLY A 217 -22.16 -8.74 -21.33
N GLY A 218 -20.96 -9.18 -21.71
CA GLY A 218 -19.75 -8.36 -21.66
C GLY A 218 -19.16 -8.18 -20.25
N ARG A 219 -19.49 -9.05 -19.30
CA ARG A 219 -19.01 -9.00 -17.91
C ARG A 219 -18.48 -10.35 -17.45
N ALA A 220 -17.44 -10.30 -16.62
CA ALA A 220 -16.88 -11.46 -15.93
C ALA A 220 -17.55 -11.65 -14.55
N ALA A 221 -17.77 -12.90 -14.15
CA ALA A 221 -18.19 -13.28 -12.81
C ALA A 221 -17.49 -14.57 -12.37
N PHE A 222 -17.13 -14.64 -11.08
CA PHE A 222 -16.44 -15.77 -10.45
C PHE A 222 -16.52 -15.67 -8.92
N SER A 223 -16.20 -16.76 -8.21
CA SER A 223 -16.11 -16.73 -6.75
C SER A 223 -14.73 -16.28 -6.26
N TRP A 224 -14.63 -15.86 -5.00
CA TRP A 224 -13.34 -15.60 -4.35
C TRP A 224 -12.45 -16.85 -4.35
N ALA A 225 -13.02 -18.03 -4.11
CA ALA A 225 -12.27 -19.29 -4.09
C ALA A 225 -11.68 -19.65 -5.47
N ASP A 226 -12.43 -19.42 -6.55
CA ASP A 226 -11.93 -19.62 -7.91
C ASP A 226 -10.82 -18.61 -8.24
N PHE A 227 -10.99 -17.36 -7.81
CA PHE A 227 -9.96 -16.33 -7.93
C PHE A 227 -8.66 -16.72 -7.20
N LEU A 228 -8.73 -17.21 -5.95
CA LEU A 228 -7.54 -17.68 -5.24
C LEU A 228 -6.86 -18.83 -5.96
N THR A 229 -7.64 -19.76 -6.53
CA THR A 229 -7.11 -20.87 -7.34
C THR A 229 -6.38 -20.37 -8.59
N HIS A 230 -6.94 -19.35 -9.26
CA HIS A 230 -6.35 -18.70 -10.43
C HIS A 230 -5.03 -17.97 -10.14
N VAL A 231 -4.93 -17.30 -8.99
CA VAL A 231 -3.69 -16.64 -8.55
C VAL A 231 -2.58 -17.68 -8.34
N GLY A 232 -2.91 -18.84 -7.78
CA GLY A 232 -1.98 -19.96 -7.62
C GLY A 232 -1.15 -19.86 -6.35
N ALA A 233 0.17 -19.78 -6.47
CA ALA A 233 1.06 -19.84 -5.31
C ALA A 233 1.09 -18.51 -4.54
N ARG A 234 1.05 -18.58 -3.19
CA ARG A 234 1.39 -17.45 -2.33
C ARG A 234 2.90 -17.22 -2.31
N LYS A 235 3.34 -15.97 -2.12
CA LYS A 235 4.77 -15.61 -2.10
C LYS A 235 5.47 -15.92 -0.77
N LYS A 236 4.81 -15.61 0.35
CA LYS A 236 5.45 -15.58 1.67
C LYS A 236 5.00 -16.75 2.53
N ASP A 237 5.86 -17.18 3.44
CA ASP A 237 5.50 -18.14 4.50
C ASP A 237 4.59 -17.48 5.55
N THR A 238 4.28 -18.18 6.65
CA THR A 238 3.48 -17.68 7.76
C THR A 238 4.29 -17.64 9.08
N PRO A 239 4.28 -16.54 9.84
CA PRO A 239 3.75 -15.21 9.49
C PRO A 239 4.51 -14.57 8.31
N ALA A 240 3.82 -13.77 7.50
CA ALA A 240 4.33 -13.20 6.26
C ALA A 240 5.21 -11.94 6.47
N PHE A 241 5.07 -11.24 7.59
CA PHE A 241 5.73 -9.97 7.89
C PHE A 241 6.47 -10.03 9.21
N ASP A 242 5.83 -10.40 10.31
CA ASP A 242 6.52 -10.55 11.59
C ASP A 242 7.05 -11.99 11.75
N ALA A 243 8.09 -12.30 10.98
CA ALA A 243 8.64 -13.66 10.90
C ALA A 243 9.16 -14.12 12.27
N PHE A 244 8.85 -15.36 12.64
CA PHE A 244 9.25 -15.95 13.93
C PHE A 244 10.77 -16.04 14.13
N ASP A 245 11.57 -15.96 13.07
CA ASP A 245 13.03 -15.99 13.15
C ASP A 245 13.67 -14.61 12.95
N LEU A 246 12.85 -13.55 12.96
CA LEU A 246 13.24 -12.16 12.73
C LEU A 246 13.92 -11.91 11.37
N SER A 247 13.72 -12.80 10.40
CA SER A 247 14.39 -12.74 9.09
C SER A 247 13.80 -11.72 8.13
N SER A 248 12.58 -11.24 8.38
CA SER A 248 11.88 -10.37 7.44
C SER A 248 12.51 -8.98 7.35
N GLY A 249 12.18 -8.27 6.25
CA GLY A 249 12.58 -6.88 6.12
C GLY A 249 11.91 -6.00 7.16
N GLU A 250 10.67 -6.32 7.51
CA GLU A 250 9.84 -5.58 8.46
C GLU A 250 10.36 -5.76 9.90
N ASN A 251 10.86 -6.94 10.27
CA ASN A 251 11.54 -7.12 11.55
C ASN A 251 12.75 -6.19 11.67
N ASN A 252 13.53 -6.05 10.60
CA ASN A 252 14.65 -5.11 10.56
C ASN A 252 14.19 -3.64 10.50
N LEU A 253 13.09 -3.31 9.83
CA LEU A 253 12.51 -1.95 9.82
C LEU A 253 12.24 -1.46 11.24
N PHE A 254 11.77 -2.36 12.10
CA PHE A 254 11.48 -2.07 13.51
C PHE A 254 12.66 -2.32 14.46
N GLY A 255 13.89 -2.51 13.96
CA GLY A 255 15.11 -2.48 14.76
C GLY A 255 15.31 -1.16 15.52
N THR A 256 16.29 -1.11 16.41
CA THR A 256 16.63 0.12 17.16
C THR A 256 18.04 0.06 17.76
N GLY A 257 18.75 1.20 17.78
CA GLY A 257 20.11 1.24 18.31
C GLY A 257 21.00 0.25 17.56
N THR A 258 21.67 -0.63 18.29
CA THR A 258 22.47 -1.75 17.74
C THR A 258 21.66 -3.04 17.54
N THR A 259 20.37 -3.05 17.90
CA THR A 259 19.47 -4.20 17.69
C THR A 259 18.93 -4.19 16.27
N LYS A 260 19.41 -5.12 15.43
CA LYS A 260 19.08 -5.22 14.01
C LYS A 260 17.58 -5.40 13.75
N ALA A 261 16.92 -6.30 14.47
CA ALA A 261 15.58 -6.73 14.16
C ALA A 261 14.79 -7.00 15.44
N ARG A 262 13.47 -6.73 15.42
CA ARG A 262 12.57 -6.96 16.55
C ARG A 262 11.20 -7.43 16.04
N HIS A 263 10.50 -8.20 16.85
CA HIS A 263 9.06 -8.41 16.66
C HIS A 263 8.31 -7.10 16.81
N PHE A 264 7.23 -6.96 16.04
CA PHE A 264 6.36 -5.79 16.07
C PHE A 264 4.88 -6.15 16.28
N THR A 265 4.57 -7.43 16.39
CA THR A 265 3.26 -7.97 16.80
C THR A 265 3.38 -8.73 18.11
N LEU A 266 2.32 -8.72 18.91
CA LEU A 266 2.25 -9.56 20.12
C LEU A 266 2.13 -11.05 19.78
N TYR A 267 1.62 -11.38 18.60
CA TYR A 267 1.45 -12.76 18.16
C TYR A 267 2.81 -13.45 18.02
N SER A 268 3.69 -12.90 17.18
CA SER A 268 5.03 -13.48 16.95
C SER A 268 5.91 -13.41 18.18
N LEU A 269 5.89 -12.30 18.92
CA LEU A 269 6.65 -12.19 20.17
C LEU A 269 6.26 -13.25 21.22
N ARG A 270 4.98 -13.61 21.31
CA ARG A 270 4.51 -14.63 22.27
C ARG A 270 4.73 -16.04 21.76
N HIS A 271 4.86 -16.24 20.45
CA HIS A 271 5.23 -17.54 19.88
C HIS A 271 6.66 -17.94 20.27
N GLU A 272 7.59 -16.99 20.36
CA GLU A 272 8.97 -17.24 20.81
C GLU A 272 9.13 -17.45 22.32
N GLY A 273 8.11 -17.14 23.13
CA GLY A 273 8.31 -17.00 24.57
C GLY A 273 7.05 -17.12 25.43
N SER A 274 6.99 -16.30 26.48
CA SER A 274 5.89 -16.34 27.44
C SER A 274 4.65 -15.64 26.90
N THR A 275 3.46 -16.16 27.24
CA THR A 275 2.17 -15.49 27.00
C THR A 275 2.06 -14.14 27.74
N SER A 276 2.91 -13.90 28.74
CA SER A 276 3.02 -12.62 29.45
C SER A 276 3.88 -11.58 28.70
N ALA A 277 4.51 -11.93 27.57
CA ALA A 277 5.34 -11.00 26.82
C ALA A 277 4.57 -9.74 26.39
N ARG A 278 5.32 -8.64 26.33
CA ARG A 278 4.85 -7.30 25.95
C ARG A 278 5.82 -6.75 24.92
N LEU A 279 5.29 -6.08 23.90
CA LEU A 279 6.13 -5.35 22.96
C LEU A 279 7.00 -4.33 23.72
N PRO A 280 8.25 -4.10 23.29
CA PRO A 280 9.03 -2.95 23.71
C PRO A 280 8.21 -1.65 23.76
N GLY A 281 8.43 -0.84 24.79
CA GLY A 281 7.58 0.34 25.07
C GLY A 281 7.59 1.41 23.97
N ASP A 282 8.60 1.45 23.09
CA ASP A 282 8.66 2.37 21.96
C ASP A 282 7.82 1.93 20.75
N LEU A 283 7.54 0.63 20.62
CA LEU A 283 6.96 0.07 19.39
C LEU A 283 5.56 0.56 19.07
N PRO A 284 4.59 0.65 20.00
CA PRO A 284 3.26 1.14 19.67
C PRO A 284 3.29 2.52 19.01
N ALA A 285 4.04 3.47 19.58
CA ALA A 285 4.19 4.80 18.98
C ALA A 285 4.94 4.76 17.63
N LYS A 286 5.89 3.83 17.45
CA LYS A 286 6.60 3.65 16.18
C LYS A 286 5.71 3.04 15.09
N LEU A 287 4.81 2.15 15.45
CA LEU A 287 3.78 1.59 14.56
C LEU A 287 2.81 2.69 14.12
N ASP A 288 2.32 3.51 15.05
CA ASP A 288 1.48 4.67 14.73
C ASP A 288 2.17 5.61 13.72
N LEU A 289 3.48 5.86 13.88
CA LEU A 289 4.29 6.67 12.97
C LEU A 289 4.51 6.05 11.58
N MET A 290 4.26 4.76 11.41
CA MET A 290 4.50 4.02 10.17
C MET A 290 3.21 3.49 9.53
N ASN A 291 2.05 3.73 10.13
CA ASN A 291 0.76 3.24 9.64
C ASN A 291 -0.17 4.39 9.21
N PRO A 292 -0.48 4.56 7.91
CA PRO A 292 -1.46 5.54 7.44
C PRO A 292 -2.85 5.32 8.04
N MET A 293 -3.23 4.07 8.38
CA MET A 293 -4.53 3.74 8.97
C MET A 293 -4.73 4.44 10.31
N HIS A 294 -3.65 4.63 11.11
CA HIS A 294 -3.70 5.41 12.35
C HIS A 294 -4.20 6.84 12.07
N PHE A 295 -3.57 7.55 11.13
CA PHE A 295 -3.91 8.94 10.83
C PHE A 295 -5.29 9.09 10.20
N ILE A 296 -5.71 8.10 9.42
CA ILE A 296 -7.05 8.01 8.82
C ILE A 296 -8.10 7.80 9.93
N GLU A 297 -7.87 6.89 10.87
CA GLU A 297 -8.75 6.68 12.03
C GLU A 297 -8.87 7.95 12.88
N LYS A 298 -7.76 8.65 13.12
CA LYS A 298 -7.73 9.95 13.81
C LYS A 298 -8.32 11.10 12.99
N ARG A 299 -8.74 10.85 11.75
CA ARG A 299 -9.30 11.83 10.82
C ARG A 299 -8.40 13.05 10.66
N ASN A 300 -7.08 12.84 10.55
CA ASN A 300 -6.10 13.93 10.42
C ASN A 300 -6.62 14.98 9.41
N PRO A 301 -6.84 16.25 9.82
CA PRO A 301 -7.44 17.25 8.94
C PRO A 301 -6.52 17.68 7.80
N ALA A 302 -5.20 17.58 8.00
CA ALA A 302 -4.17 17.94 7.02
C ALA A 302 -3.79 16.79 6.06
N ARG A 303 -4.49 15.65 6.13
CA ARG A 303 -4.33 14.57 5.14
C ARG A 303 -4.75 15.04 3.75
N SER A 304 -4.16 14.42 2.73
CA SER A 304 -4.56 14.61 1.33
C SER A 304 -6.05 14.28 1.10
N LYS A 305 -6.64 14.93 0.09
CA LYS A 305 -8.02 14.71 -0.34
C LYS A 305 -8.14 13.95 -1.65
N HIS A 306 -7.02 13.58 -2.28
CA HIS A 306 -6.99 12.95 -3.59
C HIS A 306 -6.01 11.77 -3.57
N TRP A 307 -6.55 10.57 -3.80
CA TRP A 307 -5.82 9.32 -3.62
C TRP A 307 -5.91 8.49 -4.89
N TRP A 308 -4.77 8.10 -5.44
CA TRP A 308 -4.65 7.16 -6.54
C TRP A 308 -4.03 5.87 -6.04
N ILE A 309 -4.79 4.78 -5.97
CA ILE A 309 -4.36 3.55 -5.32
C ILE A 309 -4.44 2.39 -6.32
N ARG A 310 -3.37 1.60 -6.41
CA ARG A 310 -3.24 0.52 -7.38
C ARG A 310 -2.64 -0.73 -6.77
N VAL A 311 -2.98 -1.92 -7.28
CA VAL A 311 -2.29 -3.18 -6.95
C VAL A 311 -2.58 -4.21 -8.04
N GLY A 312 -1.68 -5.15 -8.31
CA GLY A 312 -1.96 -6.26 -9.21
C GLY A 312 -2.80 -7.36 -8.52
N THR A 313 -3.76 -8.00 -9.19
CA THR A 313 -4.56 -9.06 -8.55
C THR A 313 -3.77 -10.34 -8.30
N LYS A 314 -2.62 -10.53 -8.95
CA LYS A 314 -1.66 -11.61 -8.68
C LYS A 314 -0.49 -11.15 -7.80
N ASP A 315 -0.53 -9.92 -7.30
CA ASP A 315 0.42 -9.44 -6.31
C ASP A 315 0.13 -10.11 -4.96
N SER A 316 1.00 -11.05 -4.57
CA SER A 316 0.96 -11.72 -3.28
C SER A 316 2.08 -11.26 -2.35
N ASP A 317 2.67 -10.08 -2.55
CA ASP A 317 3.60 -9.46 -1.57
C ASP A 317 2.88 -9.03 -0.28
N THR A 318 1.59 -8.69 -0.38
CA THR A 318 0.67 -8.46 0.74
C THR A 318 -0.75 -8.96 0.40
N SER A 319 -1.69 -8.80 1.32
CA SER A 319 -3.11 -9.06 1.11
C SER A 319 -3.76 -7.97 0.26
N LEU A 320 -4.64 -8.34 -0.67
CA LEU A 320 -5.43 -7.36 -1.43
C LEU A 320 -6.35 -6.54 -0.52
N SER A 321 -6.72 -7.08 0.64
CA SER A 321 -7.51 -6.35 1.63
C SER A 321 -6.78 -5.13 2.21
N VAL A 322 -5.44 -5.07 2.20
CA VAL A 322 -4.70 -3.87 2.63
C VAL A 322 -5.07 -2.68 1.75
N VAL A 323 -5.12 -2.88 0.44
CA VAL A 323 -5.54 -1.83 -0.51
C VAL A 323 -7.04 -1.55 -0.42
N GLY A 324 -7.88 -2.59 -0.33
CA GLY A 324 -9.32 -2.43 -0.18
C GLY A 324 -9.70 -1.65 1.08
N ASN A 325 -9.09 -1.96 2.21
CA ASN A 325 -9.33 -1.29 3.48
C ASN A 325 -8.81 0.14 3.48
N LEU A 326 -7.62 0.41 2.91
CA LEU A 326 -7.11 1.77 2.77
C LEU A 326 -8.06 2.65 1.94
N ALA A 327 -8.44 2.18 0.75
CA ALA A 327 -9.35 2.89 -0.14
C ALA A 327 -10.70 3.16 0.52
N LEU A 328 -11.33 2.12 1.08
CA LEU A 328 -12.65 2.25 1.70
C LEU A 328 -12.63 3.14 2.95
N SER A 329 -11.54 3.13 3.72
CA SER A 329 -11.38 4.03 4.87
C SER A 329 -11.35 5.48 4.45
N LEU A 330 -10.63 5.81 3.38
CA LEU A 330 -10.55 7.17 2.82
C LEU A 330 -11.89 7.62 2.22
N GLU A 331 -12.58 6.74 1.48
CA GLU A 331 -13.93 6.98 0.96
C GLU A 331 -14.93 7.27 2.11
N ASN A 332 -14.82 6.53 3.22
CA ASN A 332 -15.67 6.71 4.41
C ASN A 332 -15.41 8.06 5.12
N LEU A 333 -14.28 8.71 4.85
CA LEU A 333 -14.01 10.09 5.27
C LEU A 333 -14.45 11.15 4.25
N GLY A 334 -14.96 10.74 3.09
CA GLY A 334 -15.41 11.62 2.01
C GLY A 334 -14.28 12.15 1.12
N ASP A 335 -13.12 11.50 1.14
CA ASP A 335 -12.01 11.88 0.25
C ASP A 335 -12.24 11.35 -1.19
N ASP A 336 -11.59 11.96 -2.18
CA ASP A 336 -11.62 11.53 -3.59
C ASP A 336 -10.62 10.39 -3.80
N VAL A 337 -11.13 9.18 -4.03
CA VAL A 337 -10.34 7.95 -4.13
C VAL A 337 -10.55 7.30 -5.49
N ASP A 338 -9.47 7.13 -6.23
CA ASP A 338 -9.39 6.34 -7.45
C ASP A 338 -8.59 5.07 -7.13
N ALA A 339 -9.29 3.98 -6.82
CA ALA A 339 -8.69 2.69 -6.48
C ALA A 339 -8.99 1.64 -7.55
N PHE A 340 -7.97 0.94 -8.04
CA PHE A 340 -8.12 -0.11 -9.05
C PHE A 340 -7.13 -1.26 -8.83
N MET A 341 -7.56 -2.49 -9.09
CA MET A 341 -6.67 -3.65 -9.05
C MET A 341 -6.43 -4.14 -10.48
N TYR A 342 -5.19 -4.27 -10.95
CA TYR A 342 -4.90 -4.73 -12.31
C TYR A 342 -5.05 -6.24 -12.43
N TRP A 343 -6.01 -6.71 -13.23
CA TRP A 343 -6.25 -8.13 -13.44
C TRP A 343 -5.00 -8.81 -14.00
N ASP A 344 -4.60 -9.92 -13.38
CA ASP A 344 -3.36 -10.65 -13.67
C ASP A 344 -2.05 -9.87 -13.48
N GLY A 345 -2.12 -8.61 -13.02
CA GLY A 345 -0.96 -7.82 -12.67
C GLY A 345 -0.23 -8.41 -11.45
N GLY A 346 1.10 -8.36 -11.47
CA GLY A 346 1.96 -8.77 -10.36
C GLY A 346 2.39 -7.59 -9.49
N HIS A 347 3.38 -7.83 -8.62
CA HIS A 347 3.93 -6.80 -7.76
C HIS A 347 4.57 -5.66 -8.58
N GLY A 348 4.19 -4.42 -8.27
CA GLY A 348 4.66 -3.24 -8.98
C GLY A 348 4.05 -3.03 -10.37
N SER A 349 3.01 -3.79 -10.75
CA SER A 349 2.25 -3.52 -11.97
C SER A 349 1.82 -2.05 -12.04
N ASN A 350 2.01 -1.46 -13.22
CA ASN A 350 1.65 -0.08 -13.54
C ASN A 350 1.16 -0.03 -14.99
N GLU A 351 -0.13 -0.29 -15.16
CA GLU A 351 -0.77 -0.48 -16.47
C GLU A 351 -1.48 0.76 -17.00
N ASP A 352 -1.70 1.77 -16.14
CA ASP A 352 -2.39 3.02 -16.47
C ASP A 352 -1.59 4.30 -16.09
N PRO A 353 -0.26 4.37 -16.34
CA PRO A 353 0.54 5.53 -15.93
C PRO A 353 0.16 6.83 -16.64
N ALA A 354 -0.40 6.75 -17.86
CA ALA A 354 -0.94 7.92 -18.55
C ALA A 354 -2.23 8.44 -17.89
N ASP A 355 -3.07 7.53 -17.39
CA ASP A 355 -4.29 7.90 -16.66
C ASP A 355 -3.94 8.55 -15.33
N PHE A 356 -2.87 8.10 -14.65
CA PHE A 356 -2.36 8.79 -13.47
C PHE A 356 -1.99 10.26 -13.78
N MET A 357 -1.28 10.51 -14.87
CA MET A 357 -0.94 11.90 -15.26
C MET A 357 -2.18 12.73 -15.60
N ALA A 358 -3.17 12.13 -16.26
CA ALA A 358 -4.45 12.78 -16.55
C ALA A 358 -5.26 13.06 -15.28
N TRP A 359 -5.23 12.14 -14.32
CA TRP A 359 -5.86 12.31 -13.01
C TRP A 359 -5.21 13.45 -12.23
N ILE A 360 -3.87 13.54 -12.17
CA ILE A 360 -3.16 14.69 -11.58
C ILE A 360 -3.65 15.99 -12.22
N ALA A 361 -3.73 16.05 -13.55
CA ALA A 361 -4.18 17.25 -14.25
C ALA A 361 -5.61 17.64 -13.85
N LYS A 362 -6.52 16.65 -13.75
CA LYS A 362 -7.90 16.83 -13.32
C LYS A 362 -7.98 17.38 -11.90
N VAL A 363 -7.33 16.74 -10.92
CA VAL A 363 -7.45 17.14 -9.51
C VAL A 363 -6.75 18.46 -9.20
N THR A 364 -5.63 18.75 -9.88
CA THR A 364 -4.92 20.02 -9.72
C THR A 364 -5.56 21.19 -10.48
N GLY A 365 -6.46 20.90 -11.43
CA GLY A 365 -7.01 21.87 -12.38
C GLY A 365 -6.01 22.31 -13.45
N TYR A 366 -4.91 21.58 -13.63
CA TYR A 366 -3.90 21.90 -14.64
C TYR A 366 -4.47 21.72 -16.04
N ARG A 367 -4.42 22.80 -16.83
CA ARG A 367 -4.72 22.79 -18.26
C ARG A 367 -3.42 23.05 -19.02
N LYS A 368 -3.02 22.11 -19.87
CA LYS A 368 -1.89 22.31 -20.79
C LYS A 368 -2.19 23.56 -21.61
N ARG A 369 -1.39 24.62 -21.46
CA ARG A 369 -1.48 25.78 -22.36
C ARG A 369 -1.22 25.26 -23.77
N SER A 370 -2.18 25.46 -24.68
CA SER A 370 -1.98 25.22 -26.10
C SER A 370 -0.73 25.98 -26.54
N ALA A 371 0.22 25.28 -27.15
CA ALA A 371 1.40 25.90 -27.74
C ALA A 371 0.92 26.99 -28.71
N LYS A 372 1.38 28.22 -28.48
CA LYS A 372 1.22 29.31 -29.46
C LYS A 372 2.28 29.16 -30.53
#